data_AF-A0A1Q6ZVL8-F1
#
_entry.id   AF-A0A1Q6ZVL8-F1
#
_cell.length_a   1.000
_cell.length_b   1.000
_cell.length_c   1.000
_cell.angle_alpha   90.00
_cell.angle_beta   90.00
_cell.angle_gamma   90.00
#
_symmetry.space_group_name_H-M   'P 1'
#
loop_
_entity.id
_entity.type
_entity.pdbx_description
1 polymer ?
#
loop_
_entity_poly.entity_id
_entity_poly.type
_entity_poly.pdbx_seq_one_letter_code
_entity_poly.pdbx_strand_id
1 'polypeptide(L)'
;MSEQLPQKDAMDVLQAFVNDYNARARPAIPLGSAGEAGGAQLRLRYSPAEGQVSIFHMVAINRNDRPAILVQRFDGPTGDTAVQAGLWASKQLGRR
;
A
#
# COMPACT_ATOMS: atom_id res chain seq x y z
N MET A 1 -3.73 4.41 34.57
CA MET A 1 -4.26 3.62 33.45
C MET A 1 -4.55 4.59 32.33
N SER A 2 -3.68 4.64 31.32
CA SER A 2 -3.89 5.47 30.14
C SER A 2 -5.07 4.89 29.38
N GLU A 3 -6.13 5.67 29.17
CA GLU A 3 -7.22 5.27 28.28
C GLU A 3 -6.63 4.93 26.92
N GLN A 4 -6.70 3.65 26.53
CA GLN A 4 -6.43 3.24 25.17
C GLN A 4 -7.55 3.82 24.31
N LEU A 5 -7.30 5.00 23.73
CA LEU A 5 -8.10 5.51 22.62
C LEU A 5 -8.24 4.38 21.59
N PRO A 6 -9.40 4.21 20.93
CA PRO A 6 -9.55 3.23 19.87
C PRO A 6 -8.39 3.41 18.89
N GLN A 7 -7.56 2.37 18.76
CA GLN A 7 -6.42 2.40 17.86
C GLN A 7 -6.97 2.67 16.46
N LYS A 8 -6.74 3.87 15.91
CA LYS A 8 -7.16 4.21 14.55
C LYS A 8 -6.60 3.14 13.63
N ASP A 9 -7.45 2.59 12.76
CA ASP A 9 -6.99 1.63 11.77
C ASP A 9 -5.87 2.29 10.96
N ALA A 10 -4.75 1.58 10.77
CA ALA A 10 -3.61 2.12 10.02
C ALA A 10 -4.01 2.57 8.61
N MET A 11 -5.06 1.95 8.06
CA MET A 11 -5.66 2.35 6.78
C MET A 11 -6.41 3.67 6.85
N ASP A 12 -7.10 3.97 7.94
CA ASP A 12 -7.77 5.26 8.13
C ASP A 12 -6.75 6.40 8.20
N VAL A 13 -5.63 6.16 8.90
CA VAL A 13 -4.54 7.13 9.01
C VAL A 13 -3.87 7.37 7.66
N LEU A 14 -3.58 6.30 6.91
CA LEU A 14 -2.98 6.40 5.59
C LEU A 14 -3.92 7.10 4.60
N GLN A 15 -5.21 6.74 4.60
CA GLN A 15 -6.20 7.36 3.74
C GLN A 15 -6.33 8.85 4.03
N ALA A 16 -6.37 9.24 5.31
CA ALA A 16 -6.40 10.64 5.70
C ALA A 16 -5.17 11.41 5.20
N PHE A 17 -3.97 10.83 5.31
CA PHE A 17 -2.74 11.43 4.82
C PHE A 17 -2.74 11.62 3.29
N VAL A 18 -3.13 10.58 2.53
CA VAL A 18 -3.19 10.64 1.06
C VAL A 18 -4.22 11.68 0.59
N ASN A 19 -5.37 11.75 1.26
CA ASN A 19 -6.40 12.75 0.96
C ASN A 19 -5.88 14.18 1.18
N ASP A 20 -5.22 14.43 2.31
CA ASP A 20 -4.63 15.74 2.61
C ASP A 20 -3.54 16.14 1.60
N TYR A 21 -2.67 15.20 1.22
CA TYR A 21 -1.67 15.43 0.17
C TYR A 21 -2.33 15.82 -1.16
N ASN A 22 -3.32 15.04 -1.64
CA ASN A 22 -3.99 15.32 -2.91
C ASN A 22 -4.69 16.69 -2.89
N ALA A 23 -5.31 17.08 -1.77
CA ALA A 23 -5.97 18.37 -1.62
C ALA A 23 -4.99 19.55 -1.67
N ARG A 24 -3.83 19.41 -0.99
CA ARG A 24 -2.80 20.47 -0.92
C ARG A 24 -1.97 20.57 -2.18
N ALA A 25 -1.45 19.44 -2.66
CA ALA A 25 -0.50 19.39 -3.77
C ALA A 25 -1.17 19.44 -5.14
N ARG A 26 -2.46 19.05 -5.24
CA ARG A 26 -3.24 18.97 -6.49
C ARG A 26 -2.41 18.35 -7.63
N PRO A 27 -1.85 17.15 -7.43
CA PRO A 27 -0.99 16.53 -8.43
C PRO A 27 -1.80 16.26 -9.71
N ALA A 28 -1.12 16.27 -10.86
CA ALA A 28 -1.75 15.94 -12.14
C ALA A 28 -2.38 14.54 -12.14
N ILE A 29 -1.87 13.63 -11.31
CA ILE A 29 -2.44 12.31 -11.06
C ILE A 29 -2.62 12.13 -9.54
N PRO A 30 -3.86 11.97 -9.04
CA PRO A 30 -4.11 11.78 -7.61
C PRO A 30 -3.62 10.40 -7.13
N LEU A 31 -3.11 10.37 -5.90
CA LEU A 31 -2.70 9.14 -5.23
C LEU A 31 -3.90 8.47 -4.54
N GLY A 32 -3.91 7.14 -4.47
CA GLY A 32 -4.84 6.36 -3.66
C GLY A 32 -4.13 5.44 -2.66
N SER A 33 -4.83 5.08 -1.59
CA SER A 33 -4.37 4.12 -0.58
C SER A 33 -5.23 2.86 -0.58
N ALA A 34 -4.63 1.72 -0.25
CA ALA A 34 -5.33 0.47 0.01
C ALA A 34 -4.48 -0.45 0.90
N GLY A 35 -5.13 -1.34 1.65
CA GLY A 35 -4.48 -2.24 2.59
C GLY A 35 -5.02 -3.66 2.51
N GLU A 36 -4.19 -4.60 2.96
CA GLU A 36 -4.55 -6.00 3.12
C GLU A 36 -4.14 -6.44 4.54
N ALA A 37 -5.08 -7.04 5.28
CA ALA A 37 -4.95 -7.30 6.72
C ALA A 37 -3.78 -8.24 7.06
N GLY A 38 -2.91 -7.85 8.00
CA GLY A 38 -2.01 -8.70 8.81
C GLY A 38 -0.50 -8.75 8.46
N GLY A 39 0.03 -7.66 7.90
CA GLY A 39 1.47 -7.41 7.81
C GLY A 39 1.72 -5.90 7.75
N ALA A 40 2.91 -5.44 8.12
CA ALA A 40 3.30 -4.04 7.92
C ALA A 40 3.62 -3.84 6.43
N GLN A 41 2.60 -3.51 5.66
CA GLN A 41 2.71 -3.19 4.23
C GLN A 41 2.12 -1.82 3.93
N LEU A 42 2.73 -1.13 2.98
CA LEU A 42 2.25 0.13 2.44
C LEU A 42 2.18 0.02 0.92
N ARG A 43 1.00 0.32 0.37
CA ARG A 43 0.73 0.33 -1.06
C ARG A 43 0.36 1.73 -1.51
N LEU A 44 1.14 2.27 -2.45
CA LEU A 44 0.79 3.47 -3.19
C LEU A 44 0.26 3.04 -4.56
N ARG A 45 -0.92 3.55 -4.93
CA ARG A 45 -1.56 3.24 -6.20
C ARG A 45 -1.95 4.52 -6.90
N TYR A 46 -1.74 4.59 -8.21
CA TYR A 46 -2.31 5.62 -9.07
C TYR A 46 -2.70 5.06 -10.43
N SER A 47 -3.60 5.74 -11.14
CA SER A 47 -4.04 5.37 -12.49
C SER A 47 -3.45 6.34 -13.51
N PRO A 48 -2.42 5.94 -14.28
CA PRO A 48 -1.79 6.81 -15.27
C PRO A 48 -2.68 7.10 -16.49
N ALA A 49 -3.57 6.16 -16.82
CA ALA A 49 -4.51 6.25 -17.94
C ALA A 49 -5.73 5.37 -17.63
N GLU A 50 -6.81 5.53 -18.40
CA GLU A 50 -7.99 4.67 -18.30
C GLU A 50 -7.60 3.18 -18.46
N GLY A 51 -8.12 2.34 -17.57
CA GLY A 51 -7.82 0.91 -17.53
C GLY A 51 -6.43 0.53 -17.02
N GLN A 52 -5.52 1.49 -16.80
CA GLN A 52 -4.17 1.22 -16.30
C GLN A 52 -4.00 1.55 -14.81
N VAL A 53 -3.03 0.85 -14.20
CA VAL A 53 -2.62 1.11 -12.83
C VAL A 53 -1.10 1.03 -12.70
N SER A 54 -0.55 1.90 -11.85
CA SER A 54 0.79 1.77 -11.30
C SER A 54 0.68 1.55 -9.80
N ILE A 55 1.38 0.53 -9.31
CA ILE A 55 1.38 0.10 -7.91
C ILE A 55 2.82 0.04 -7.42
N PHE A 56 3.09 0.75 -6.33
CA PHE A 56 4.34 0.66 -5.59
C PHE A 56 4.07 0.04 -4.22
N HIS A 57 4.66 -1.12 -3.98
CA HIS A 57 4.57 -1.84 -2.72
C HIS A 57 5.83 -1.68 -1.89
N MET A 58 5.64 -1.50 -0.59
CA MET A 58 6.66 -1.63 0.45
C MET A 58 6.15 -2.64 1.47
N VAL A 59 6.91 -3.70 1.71
CA VAL A 59 6.54 -4.77 2.66
C VAL A 59 7.66 -4.95 3.66
N ALA A 60 7.36 -4.76 4.93
CA ALA A 60 8.29 -5.07 6.01
C ALA A 60 8.35 -6.58 6.21
N ILE A 61 9.58 -7.13 6.20
CA ILE A 61 9.86 -8.54 6.40
C ILE A 61 11.01 -8.71 7.39
N ASN A 62 11.20 -9.93 7.90
CA ASN A 62 12.46 -10.36 8.48
C ASN A 62 13.23 -11.17 7.44
N ARG A 63 14.45 -10.75 7.10
CA ARG A 63 15.35 -11.45 6.19
C ARG A 63 16.65 -11.75 6.91
N ASN A 64 16.99 -13.02 7.08
CA ASN A 64 18.18 -13.47 7.80
C ASN A 64 18.27 -12.83 9.21
N ASP A 65 17.17 -12.91 9.96
CA ASP A 65 17.02 -12.36 11.32
C ASP A 65 17.24 -10.84 11.43
N ARG A 66 17.12 -10.10 10.32
CA ARG A 66 17.18 -8.64 10.29
C ARG A 66 15.90 -8.05 9.71
N PRO A 67 15.35 -6.98 10.31
CA PRO A 67 14.27 -6.22 9.70
C PRO A 67 14.72 -5.67 8.34
N ALA A 68 13.89 -5.85 7.32
CA ALA A 68 14.11 -5.32 5.99
C ALA A 68 12.80 -4.83 5.38
N ILE A 69 12.90 -3.97 4.38
CA ILE A 69 11.77 -3.53 3.56
C ILE A 69 12.02 -4.03 2.14
N LEU A 70 11.12 -4.84 1.61
CA LEU A 70 11.10 -5.17 0.19
C LEU A 70 10.24 -4.17 -0.55
N VAL A 71 10.72 -3.76 -1.70
CA VAL A 71 10.00 -2.85 -2.59
C VAL A 71 9.79 -3.51 -3.95
N GLN A 72 8.62 -3.30 -4.53
CA GLN A 72 8.31 -3.77 -5.88
C GLN A 72 7.34 -2.81 -6.55
N ARG A 73 7.58 -2.57 -7.85
CA ARG A 73 6.71 -1.79 -8.72
C ARG A 73 6.00 -2.71 -9.70
N PHE A 74 4.73 -2.42 -9.96
CA PHE A 74 3.90 -3.07 -10.95
C PHE A 74 3.21 -2.01 -11.80
N ASP A 75 3.22 -2.19 -13.12
CA ASP A 75 2.54 -1.31 -14.07
C ASP A 75 1.80 -2.19 -15.09
N GLY A 76 0.59 -1.78 -15.48
CA GLY A 76 -0.17 -2.50 -16.51
C GLY A 76 -1.69 -2.40 -16.36
N PRO A 77 -2.43 -3.32 -17.02
CA PRO A 77 -3.88 -3.39 -16.94
C PRO A 77 -4.37 -3.60 -15.50
N THR A 78 -5.39 -2.85 -15.11
CA THR A 78 -5.83 -2.76 -13.70
C THR A 78 -6.13 -4.12 -13.06
N GLY A 79 -6.82 -5.02 -13.77
CA GLY A 79 -7.20 -6.33 -13.24
C GLY A 79 -5.97 -7.19 -12.92
N ASP A 80 -5.17 -7.48 -13.95
CA ASP A 80 -4.01 -8.36 -13.85
C ASP A 80 -2.94 -7.79 -12.89
N THR A 81 -2.64 -6.51 -13.03
CA THR A 81 -1.59 -5.84 -12.23
C THR A 81 -1.96 -5.78 -10.75
N ALA A 82 -3.24 -5.57 -10.40
CA ALA A 82 -3.68 -5.58 -9.01
C ALA A 82 -3.56 -6.98 -8.38
N VAL A 83 -3.92 -8.03 -9.13
CA VAL A 83 -3.78 -9.43 -8.68
C VAL A 83 -2.32 -9.80 -8.47
N GLN A 84 -1.45 -9.48 -9.44
CA GLN A 84 -0.02 -9.76 -9.32
C GLN A 84 0.62 -9.05 -8.13
N ALA A 85 0.25 -7.79 -7.89
CA ALA A 85 0.72 -7.03 -6.75
C ALA A 85 0.32 -7.69 -5.43
N GLY A 86 -0.96 -8.09 -5.29
CA GLY A 86 -1.47 -8.79 -4.10
C GLY A 86 -0.79 -10.14 -3.86
N LEU A 87 -0.64 -10.96 -4.91
CA LEU A 87 0.05 -12.26 -4.82
C LEU A 87 1.51 -12.11 -4.37
N TRP A 88 2.22 -11.11 -4.89
CA TRP A 88 3.59 -10.84 -4.48
C TRP A 88 3.67 -10.44 -3.00
N ALA A 89 2.79 -9.55 -2.53
CA ALA A 89 2.77 -9.10 -1.14
C ALA A 89 2.43 -10.26 -0.19
N SER A 90 1.41 -11.06 -0.54
CA SER A 90 1.03 -12.28 0.18
C SER A 90 2.22 -13.23 0.37
N LYS A 91 2.97 -13.48 -0.72
CA LYS A 91 4.20 -14.30 -0.68
C LYS A 91 5.25 -13.72 0.27
N GLN A 92 5.52 -12.41 0.24
CA GLN A 92 6.52 -11.80 1.14
C GLN A 92 6.11 -11.87 2.61
N LEU A 93 4.81 -11.81 2.88
CA LEU A 93 4.26 -11.90 4.23
C LEU A 93 4.05 -13.35 4.71
N GLY A 94 4.42 -14.35 3.92
CA GLY A 94 4.28 -15.78 4.27
C GLY A 94 2.82 -16.26 4.32
N ARG A 95 1.92 -15.59 3.61
CA ARG A 95 0.50 -15.94 3.54
C ARG A 95 0.23 -16.85 2.34
N ARG A 96 -0.72 -17.76 2.50
CA ARG A 96 -1.21 -18.65 1.43
C ARG A 96 -2.36 -18.00 0.69
#